data_AF-A0AAW8JKR8-F1
#
_entry.id   AF-A0AAW8JKR8-F1
#
_cell.length_a   1.000
_cell.length_b   1.000
_cell.length_c   1.000
_cell.angle_alpha   90.00
_cell.angle_beta   90.00
_cell.angle_gamma   90.00
#
_symmetry.space_group_name_H-M   'P 1'
#
loop_
_entity.id
_entity.type
_entity.pdbx_description
1 polymer ?
#
loop_
_entity_poly.entity_id
_entity_poly.type
_entity_poly.pdbx_seq_one_letter_code
_entity_poly.pdbx_strand_id
1 'polypeptide(L)'
;MKKIVSISAFILGLSFILTACHNSNNSGLAKTHEYNLKRKCPSTLVMKAGETLVFRAPENPSTGFQWQTMQPTKLFTTEEIYTAKAEIKSEDKQELNAEGERIFRFTALKAGYEIIDLASVRQANSSRETDNIWQCHVRIS
;
A
#
# COMPACT_ATOMS: atom_id res chain seq x y z
N MET A 1 -45.51 72.92 -0.20
CA MET A 1 -45.03 71.67 0.44
C MET A 1 -45.02 70.57 -0.62
N LYS A 2 -43.83 70.15 -1.05
CA LYS A 2 -43.60 69.15 -2.11
C LYS A 2 -43.70 67.74 -1.51
N LYS A 3 -44.48 66.85 -2.12
CA LYS A 3 -44.44 65.41 -1.83
C LYS A 3 -44.07 64.67 -3.11
N ILE A 4 -42.86 64.14 -3.13
CA ILE A 4 -42.32 63.26 -4.16
C ILE A 4 -42.82 61.85 -3.81
N VAL A 5 -43.60 61.24 -4.71
CA VAL A 5 -43.99 59.84 -4.61
C VAL A 5 -43.00 59.02 -5.41
N SER A 6 -42.22 58.21 -4.68
CA SER A 6 -41.27 57.23 -5.18
C SER A 6 -42.03 55.99 -5.66
N ILE A 7 -41.81 55.56 -6.90
CA ILE A 7 -42.26 54.26 -7.40
C ILE A 7 -41.00 53.45 -7.72
N SER A 8 -40.72 52.48 -6.85
CA SER A 8 -39.65 51.50 -6.97
C SER A 8 -40.02 50.49 -8.07
N ALA A 9 -39.20 50.43 -9.12
CA ALA A 9 -39.31 49.43 -10.18
C ALA A 9 -38.56 48.16 -9.74
N PHE A 10 -39.32 47.09 -9.52
CA PHE A 10 -38.83 45.76 -9.18
C PHE A 10 -38.37 45.07 -10.48
N ILE A 11 -37.05 45.05 -10.74
CA ILE A 11 -36.47 44.33 -11.89
C ILE A 11 -36.28 42.86 -11.50
N LEU A 12 -37.16 42.03 -12.04
CA LEU A 12 -37.09 40.57 -12.02
C LEU A 12 -36.06 40.06 -13.04
N GLY A 13 -35.09 39.29 -12.56
CA GLY A 13 -34.64 38.05 -13.17
C GLY A 13 -33.68 38.14 -14.36
N LEU A 14 -32.42 37.70 -14.13
CA LEU A 14 -31.76 36.69 -14.98
C LEU A 14 -30.45 36.23 -14.30
N SER A 15 -30.55 35.30 -13.34
CA SER A 15 -29.38 34.63 -12.78
C SER A 15 -29.07 33.40 -13.63
N PHE A 16 -28.13 33.53 -14.57
CA PHE A 16 -27.50 32.41 -15.26
C PHE A 16 -26.75 31.56 -14.23
N ILE A 17 -27.33 30.43 -13.85
CA ILE A 17 -26.66 29.42 -13.03
C ILE A 17 -25.68 28.68 -13.95
N LEU A 18 -24.42 29.12 -13.95
CA LEU A 18 -23.33 28.37 -14.56
C LEU A 18 -23.20 27.05 -13.80
N THR A 19 -23.71 25.98 -14.40
CA THR A 19 -23.44 24.62 -13.93
C THR A 19 -22.02 24.27 -14.36
N ALA A 20 -21.05 24.58 -13.51
CA ALA A 20 -19.70 24.07 -13.66
C ALA A 20 -19.76 22.56 -13.41
N CYS A 21 -19.73 21.75 -14.49
CA CYS A 21 -19.37 20.35 -14.38
C CYS A 21 -17.94 20.29 -13.84
N HIS A 22 -17.81 20.17 -12.52
CA HIS A 22 -16.54 19.91 -11.86
C HIS A 22 -16.19 18.46 -12.16
N ASN A 23 -15.60 18.21 -13.34
CA ASN A 23 -14.96 16.95 -13.64
C ASN A 23 -13.67 16.91 -12.81
N SER A 24 -13.79 16.47 -11.56
CA SER A 24 -12.66 16.06 -10.75
C SER A 24 -12.07 14.83 -11.41
N ASN A 25 -11.20 15.05 -12.40
CA ASN A 25 -10.17 14.11 -12.78
C ASN A 25 -9.29 13.91 -11.55
N ASN A 26 -9.77 13.07 -10.63
CA ASN A 26 -8.97 12.49 -9.60
C ASN A 26 -8.10 11.49 -10.33
N SER A 27 -7.02 11.97 -10.95
CA SER A 27 -5.79 11.18 -11.10
C SER A 27 -5.26 10.95 -9.68
N GLY A 28 -6.06 10.21 -8.90
CA GLY A 28 -5.82 9.89 -7.52
C GLY A 28 -4.65 8.94 -7.52
N LEU A 29 -3.60 9.32 -6.79
CA LEU A 29 -2.51 8.42 -6.49
C LEU A 29 -3.07 7.04 -6.17
N ALA A 30 -2.57 6.02 -6.85
CA ALA A 30 -2.96 4.64 -6.57
C ALA A 30 -2.76 4.36 -5.07
N LYS A 31 -3.81 3.86 -4.42
CA LYS A 31 -3.83 3.66 -2.97
C LYS A 31 -2.78 2.62 -2.57
N THR A 32 -2.08 2.89 -1.47
CA THR A 32 -1.15 1.93 -0.83
C THR A 32 -1.74 1.42 0.48
N HIS A 33 -1.71 0.11 0.69
CA HIS A 33 -2.17 -0.59 1.89
C HIS A 33 -0.96 -1.18 2.63
N GLU A 34 -0.68 -0.72 3.84
CA GLU A 34 0.52 -1.10 4.59
C GLU A 34 0.21 -2.06 5.75
N TYR A 35 1.00 -3.13 5.83
CA TYR A 35 0.89 -4.19 6.84
C TYR A 35 2.27 -4.59 7.39
N ASN A 36 2.24 -5.22 8.56
CA ASN A 36 3.40 -5.82 9.21
C ASN A 36 2.92 -6.91 10.19
N LEU A 37 3.81 -7.47 11.00
CA LEU A 37 3.44 -8.52 11.98
C LEU A 37 2.43 -8.06 13.03
N LYS A 38 2.42 -6.77 13.40
CA LYS A 38 1.48 -6.19 14.38
C LYS A 38 0.15 -5.79 13.72
N ARG A 39 0.20 -5.27 12.50
CA ARG A 39 -0.96 -4.89 11.69
C ARG A 39 -1.24 -5.98 10.66
N LYS A 40 -2.04 -6.97 11.08
CA LYS A 40 -2.44 -8.09 10.23
C LYS A 40 -3.30 -7.65 9.04
N CYS A 41 -3.25 -8.42 7.96
CA CYS A 41 -4.20 -8.28 6.86
C CYS A 41 -5.63 -8.58 7.38
N PRO A 42 -6.66 -7.84 6.93
CA PRO A 42 -8.05 -8.20 7.22
C PRO A 42 -8.41 -9.57 6.62
N SER A 43 -9.58 -10.11 6.99
CA SER A 43 -10.07 -11.40 6.46
C SER A 43 -10.16 -11.42 4.93
N THR A 44 -10.49 -10.30 4.30
CA THR A 44 -10.36 -10.10 2.86
C THR A 44 -10.05 -8.63 2.60
N LEU A 45 -8.91 -8.36 1.99
CA LEU A 45 -8.56 -7.04 1.51
C LEU A 45 -9.19 -6.83 0.12
N VAL A 46 -9.89 -5.72 -0.05
CA VAL A 46 -10.40 -5.30 -1.36
C VAL A 46 -9.49 -4.22 -1.94
N MET A 47 -8.99 -4.48 -3.15
CA MET A 47 -8.09 -3.58 -3.89
C MET A 47 -8.63 -3.30 -5.29
N LYS A 48 -8.13 -2.25 -5.93
CA LYS A 48 -8.29 -2.01 -7.37
C LYS A 48 -7.00 -2.31 -8.13
N ALA A 49 -7.10 -2.57 -9.42
CA ALA A 49 -5.91 -2.64 -10.27
C ALA A 49 -5.10 -1.33 -10.18
N GLY A 50 -3.78 -1.45 -10.09
CA GLY A 50 -2.83 -0.36 -9.85
C GLY A 50 -2.58 -0.06 -8.36
N GLU A 51 -3.47 -0.45 -7.44
CA GLU A 51 -3.21 -0.28 -6.00
C GLU A 51 -2.08 -1.20 -5.52
N THR A 52 -1.44 -0.80 -4.43
CA THR A 52 -0.26 -1.48 -3.89
C THR A 52 -0.50 -1.99 -2.48
N LEU A 53 -0.13 -3.24 -2.20
CA LEU A 53 0.02 -3.77 -0.86
C LEU A 53 1.50 -3.77 -0.48
N VAL A 54 1.84 -3.25 0.69
CA VAL A 54 3.19 -3.29 1.25
C VAL A 54 3.17 -4.09 2.55
N PHE A 55 3.98 -5.13 2.62
CA PHE A 55 4.26 -5.85 3.86
C PHE A 55 5.70 -5.57 4.30
N ARG A 56 5.86 -5.24 5.59
CA ARG A 56 7.17 -5.01 6.22
C ARG A 56 7.35 -5.95 7.39
N ALA A 57 8.51 -6.59 7.48
CA ALA A 57 8.86 -7.41 8.62
C ALA A 57 10.34 -7.26 8.98
N PRO A 58 10.68 -7.35 10.27
CA PRO A 58 12.08 -7.48 10.67
C PRO A 58 12.66 -8.77 10.08
N GLU A 59 13.91 -8.70 9.65
CA GLU A 59 14.68 -9.83 9.14
C GLU A 59 16.11 -9.72 9.65
N ASN A 60 16.66 -10.83 10.15
CA ASN A 60 18.05 -10.90 10.60
C ASN A 60 18.76 -12.06 9.87
N PRO A 61 19.45 -11.78 8.76
CA PRO A 61 20.13 -12.81 7.96
C PRO A 61 21.15 -13.64 8.75
N SER A 62 21.73 -13.10 9.84
CA SER A 62 22.68 -13.84 10.69
C SER A 62 22.06 -15.06 11.40
N THR A 63 20.74 -15.07 11.57
CA THR A 63 20.00 -16.22 12.13
C THR A 63 19.73 -17.32 11.11
N GLY A 64 19.95 -17.05 9.82
CA GLY A 64 19.60 -17.92 8.71
C GLY A 64 18.10 -17.88 8.31
N PHE A 65 17.28 -17.08 9.00
CA PHE A 65 15.89 -16.86 8.64
C PHE A 65 15.77 -15.70 7.65
N GLN A 66 15.05 -15.94 6.56
CA GLN A 66 14.72 -14.95 5.54
C GLN A 66 13.24 -15.03 5.21
N TRP A 67 12.61 -13.87 5.01
CA TRP A 67 11.24 -13.85 4.52
C TRP A 67 11.21 -14.15 3.03
N GLN A 68 10.21 -14.91 2.61
CA GLN A 68 10.00 -15.25 1.21
C GLN A 68 8.50 -15.40 0.89
N THR A 69 8.17 -15.18 -0.37
CA THR A 69 6.86 -15.51 -0.92
C THR A 69 6.76 -17.02 -1.09
N MET A 70 5.76 -17.65 -0.47
CA MET A 70 5.62 -19.12 -0.43
C MET A 70 5.02 -19.69 -1.71
N GLN A 71 4.26 -18.89 -2.45
CA GLN A 71 3.72 -19.23 -3.77
C GLN A 71 3.84 -18.02 -4.71
N PRO A 72 4.19 -18.23 -5.99
CA PRO A 72 4.20 -17.15 -6.96
C PRO A 72 2.81 -16.51 -7.10
N THR A 73 2.76 -15.18 -7.08
CA THR A 73 1.53 -14.42 -7.34
C THR A 73 1.30 -14.27 -8.86
N LYS A 74 0.04 -14.29 -9.28
CA LYS A 74 -0.40 -14.25 -10.69
C LYS A 74 -1.13 -12.96 -11.03
N LEU A 75 -1.71 -12.29 -10.03
CA LEU A 75 -2.47 -11.06 -10.18
C LEU A 75 -1.67 -9.83 -9.70
N PHE A 76 -0.39 -10.01 -9.34
CA PHE A 76 0.48 -8.95 -8.85
C PHE A 76 1.83 -8.93 -9.55
N THR A 77 2.39 -7.73 -9.71
CA THR A 77 3.86 -7.58 -9.78
C THR A 77 4.40 -7.56 -8.36
N THR A 78 5.49 -8.27 -8.11
CA THR A 78 6.10 -8.39 -6.78
C THR A 78 7.51 -7.81 -6.79
N GLU A 79 7.80 -6.92 -5.85
CA GLU A 79 9.15 -6.42 -5.55
C GLU A 79 9.53 -6.82 -4.13
N GLU A 80 10.77 -7.28 -3.94
CA GLU A 80 11.30 -7.68 -2.65
C GLU A 80 12.57 -6.88 -2.35
N ILE A 81 12.58 -6.16 -1.24
CA ILE A 81 13.68 -5.25 -0.87
C ILE A 81 14.13 -5.60 0.54
N TYR A 82 15.43 -5.81 0.71
CA TYR A 82 16.06 -5.85 2.03
C TYR A 82 16.73 -4.52 2.34
N THR A 83 16.43 -3.96 3.50
CA THR A 83 17.13 -2.77 4.01
C THR A 83 17.80 -3.14 5.32
N ALA A 84 19.14 -3.23 5.32
CA ALA A 84 19.91 -3.38 6.55
C ALA A 84 19.70 -2.14 7.43
N LYS A 85 19.52 -2.34 8.73
CA LYS A 85 19.53 -1.22 9.67
C LYS A 85 20.96 -0.67 9.69
N ALA A 86 21.14 0.56 9.25
CA ALA A 86 22.45 1.19 9.32
C ALA A 86 22.85 1.31 10.79
N GLU A 87 23.81 0.49 11.23
CA GLU A 87 24.51 0.78 12.47
C GLU A 87 25.45 1.95 12.18
N ILE A 88 25.26 3.08 12.88
CA ILE A 88 26.27 4.12 12.93
C ILE A 88 27.45 3.54 13.71
N LYS A 89 28.36 2.88 13.01
CA LYS A 89 29.68 2.52 13.51
C LYS A 89 30.67 2.96 12.45
N SER A 90 31.54 3.87 12.88
CA SER A 90 32.79 4.33 12.26
C SER A 90 33.08 3.81 10.85
N GLU A 91 33.22 4.77 9.93
CA GLU A 91 33.82 4.66 8.59
C GLU A 91 34.64 3.37 8.39
N ASP A 92 34.20 2.53 7.44
CA ASP A 92 34.92 1.41 6.79
C ASP A 92 34.42 -0.05 6.95
N LYS A 93 33.32 -0.36 7.65
CA LYS A 93 32.76 -1.74 7.59
C LYS A 93 31.23 -1.79 7.48
N GLN A 94 30.74 -2.00 6.26
CA GLN A 94 29.39 -2.50 6.04
C GLN A 94 29.34 -3.96 6.52
N GLU A 95 28.66 -4.21 7.64
CA GLU A 95 28.48 -5.57 8.15
C GLU A 95 27.58 -6.38 7.19
N LEU A 96 28.17 -7.34 6.48
CA LEU A 96 27.40 -8.39 5.81
C LEU A 96 26.57 -9.11 6.88
N ASN A 97 25.24 -9.13 6.73
CA ASN A 97 24.26 -9.81 7.60
C ASN A 97 23.78 -9.05 8.85
N ALA A 98 23.94 -7.73 8.91
CA ALA A 98 23.29 -6.91 9.93
C ALA A 98 21.76 -7.12 9.93
N GLU A 99 21.12 -7.02 11.10
CA GLU A 99 19.65 -7.01 11.24
C GLU A 99 19.03 -5.86 10.42
N GLY A 100 17.84 -6.08 9.87
CA GLY A 100 17.18 -5.12 9.01
C GLY A 100 15.69 -5.35 8.86
N GLU A 101 15.15 -4.79 7.78
CA GLU A 101 13.74 -4.90 7.39
C GLU A 101 13.65 -5.51 5.99
N ARG A 102 12.80 -6.54 5.85
CA ARG A 102 12.34 -7.03 4.57
C ARG A 102 11.03 -6.35 4.20
N ILE A 103 10.96 -5.87 2.97
CA ILE A 103 9.80 -5.19 2.40
C ILE A 103 9.35 -5.96 1.16
N PHE A 104 8.08 -6.35 1.13
CA PHE A 104 7.41 -6.87 -0.06
C PHE A 104 6.43 -5.83 -0.57
N ARG A 105 6.48 -5.53 -1.87
CA ARG A 105 5.54 -4.65 -2.55
C ARG A 105 4.80 -5.44 -3.62
N PHE A 106 3.48 -5.51 -3.51
CA PHE A 106 2.60 -6.19 -4.44
C PHE A 106 1.71 -5.16 -5.14
N THR A 107 1.90 -4.98 -6.45
CA THR A 107 1.08 -4.06 -7.24
C THR A 107 0.04 -4.84 -8.01
N ALA A 108 -1.25 -4.57 -7.75
CA ALA A 108 -2.37 -5.29 -8.34
C ALA A 108 -2.44 -5.04 -9.85
N LEU A 109 -2.51 -6.11 -10.65
CA LEU A 109 -2.49 -6.01 -12.12
C LEU A 109 -3.88 -6.01 -12.74
N LYS A 110 -4.75 -6.90 -12.28
CA LYS A 110 -6.09 -7.11 -12.86
C LYS A 110 -7.04 -7.71 -11.85
N ALA A 111 -8.34 -7.58 -12.15
CA ALA A 111 -9.41 -8.13 -11.32
C ALA A 111 -9.27 -9.65 -11.11
N GLY A 112 -9.65 -10.10 -9.91
CA GLY A 112 -9.58 -11.51 -9.52
C GLY A 112 -9.45 -11.66 -8.01
N TYR A 113 -9.18 -12.89 -7.59
CA TYR A 113 -8.95 -13.23 -6.19
C TYR A 113 -7.67 -14.05 -6.07
N GLU A 114 -6.82 -13.70 -5.13
CA GLU A 114 -5.54 -14.38 -4.88
C GLU A 114 -5.16 -14.26 -3.40
N ILE A 115 -4.40 -15.25 -2.92
CA ILE A 115 -3.87 -15.28 -1.56
C ILE A 115 -2.37 -14.99 -1.66
N ILE A 116 -1.90 -14.01 -0.88
CA ILE A 116 -0.49 -13.73 -0.71
C ILE A 116 -0.02 -14.43 0.56
N ASP A 117 0.90 -15.38 0.41
CA ASP A 117 1.48 -16.16 1.50
C ASP A 117 2.96 -15.83 1.67
N LEU A 118 3.33 -15.28 2.82
CA LEU A 118 4.69 -14.97 3.21
C LEU A 118 5.08 -15.80 4.43
N ALA A 119 6.32 -16.28 4.46
CA ALA A 119 6.88 -16.89 5.67
C ALA A 119 8.35 -16.52 5.88
N SER A 120 8.73 -16.43 7.15
CA SER A 120 10.14 -16.39 7.57
C SER A 120 10.65 -17.81 7.65
N VAL A 121 11.61 -18.12 6.78
CA VAL A 121 12.06 -19.48 6.51
C VAL A 121 13.56 -19.58 6.71
N ARG A 122 13.98 -20.67 7.35
CA ARG A 122 15.37 -21.12 7.39
C ARG A 122 15.50 -22.46 6.68
N GLN A 123 16.42 -22.53 5.73
CA GLN A 123 16.78 -23.80 5.08
C GLN A 123 17.85 -24.49 5.93
N ALA A 124 17.50 -25.64 6.50
CA ALA A 124 18.40 -26.44 7.32
C ALA A 124 18.59 -27.81 6.65
N ASN A 125 19.68 -27.94 5.88
CA ASN A 125 20.02 -29.13 5.10
C ASN A 125 18.89 -29.54 4.14
N SER A 126 18.09 -30.55 4.51
CA SER A 126 16.97 -31.14 3.76
C SER A 126 15.60 -30.79 4.32
N SER A 127 15.54 -29.93 5.34
CA SER A 127 14.31 -29.53 6.02
C SER A 127 14.13 -28.02 6.00
N ARG A 128 12.86 -27.60 6.03
CA ARG A 128 12.48 -26.20 6.08
C ARG A 128 11.89 -25.92 7.45
N GLU A 129 12.50 -24.98 8.17
CA GLU A 129 11.96 -24.44 9.41
C GLU A 129 11.25 -23.13 9.11
N THR A 130 10.03 -22.97 9.66
CA THR A 130 9.22 -21.76 9.52
C THR A 130 8.97 -21.17 10.89
N ASP A 131 9.27 -19.89 11.07
CA ASP A 131 9.08 -19.19 12.34
C ASP A 131 7.81 -18.33 12.32
N ASN A 132 7.77 -17.38 11.39
CA ASN A 132 6.64 -16.46 11.22
C ASN A 132 5.92 -16.68 9.89
N ILE A 133 4.59 -16.56 9.89
CA ILE A 133 3.73 -16.68 8.71
C ILE A 133 2.81 -15.46 8.64
N TRP A 134 2.63 -14.93 7.44
CA TRP A 134 1.66 -13.88 7.16
C TRP A 134 0.90 -14.21 5.88
N GLN A 135 -0.43 -14.20 5.97
CA GLN A 135 -1.33 -14.52 4.87
C GLN A 135 -2.30 -13.38 4.66
N CYS A 136 -2.59 -13.07 3.39
CA CYS A 136 -3.55 -12.03 3.02
C CYS A 136 -4.40 -12.47 1.85
N HIS A 137 -5.72 -12.55 2.09
CA HIS A 137 -6.70 -12.85 1.06
C HIS A 137 -7.07 -11.55 0.35
N VAL A 138 -6.81 -11.46 -0.95
CA VAL A 138 -7.02 -10.23 -1.71
C VAL A 138 -8.04 -10.44 -2.82
N ARG A 139 -9.05 -9.57 -2.86
CA ARG A 139 -9.98 -9.44 -3.97
C ARG A 139 -9.69 -8.15 -4.72
N ILE A 140 -9.29 -8.26 -5.98
CA ILE A 140 -9.08 -7.13 -6.87
C ILE A 140 -10.36 -6.93 -7.70
N SER A 141 -10.97 -5.75 -7.59
CA SER A 141 -12.18 -5.35 -8.33
C SER A 141 -11.86 -4.45 -9.53
#